data_AF-A0A810NNI0-F1
#
_entry.id   AF-A0A810NNI0-F1
#
_cell.length_a   1.000
_cell.length_b   1.000
_cell.length_c   1.000
_cell.angle_alpha   90.00
_cell.angle_beta   90.00
_cell.angle_gamma   90.00
#
_symmetry.space_group_name_H-M   'P 1'
#
loop_
_entity.id
_entity.type
_entity.pdbx_description
1 polymer ?
#
loop_
_entity_poly.entity_id
_entity_poly.type
_entity_poly.pdbx_seq_one_letter_code
_entity_poly.pdbx_strand_id
1 'polypeptide(L)'
;MSAGHLSRQIRLAYGESPYAYLMTRRIERATALLRGTDLSVTDICSALECSSLGTFSTRFTEFAGAVAGLLAYRDELHARREQRAAEAAQKLVADMAAHAPVSRTHRWRTS
;
A
#
# COMPACT_ATOMS: atom_id res chain seq x y z
N MET A 1 30.05 10.96 12.10
CA MET A 1 29.11 12.05 12.43
C MET A 1 28.03 11.49 13.35
N SER A 2 27.75 12.10 14.51
CA SER A 2 26.77 11.56 15.47
C SER A 2 25.35 12.00 15.13
N ALA A 3 24.34 11.27 15.64
CA ALA A 3 22.92 11.62 15.47
C ALA A 3 22.60 13.02 16.01
N GLY A 4 23.22 13.44 17.12
CA GLY A 4 23.08 14.79 17.66
C GLY A 4 23.68 15.86 16.76
N HIS A 5 24.84 15.60 16.16
CA HIS A 5 25.46 16.53 15.20
C HIS A 5 24.60 16.70 13.95
N LEU A 6 24.08 15.60 13.39
CA LEU A 6 23.15 15.64 12.25
C LEU A 6 21.87 16.40 12.57
N SER A 7 21.27 16.15 13.75
CA SER A 7 20.05 16.83 14.17
C SER A 7 20.22 18.35 14.23
N ARG A 8 21.37 18.81 14.76
CA ARG A 8 21.69 20.24 14.82
C ARG A 8 21.93 20.83 13.42
N GLN A 9 22.64 20.12 12.55
CA GLN A 9 22.88 20.56 11.17
C GLN A 9 21.58 20.71 10.38
N ILE A 10 20.67 19.73 10.47
CA ILE A 10 19.35 19.80 9.83
C ILE A 10 18.57 21.00 10.34
N ARG A 11 18.54 21.22 11.66
CA ARG A 11 17.82 22.36 12.23
C ARG A 11 18.41 23.70 11.79
N LEU A 12 19.73 23.80 11.69
CA LEU A 12 20.40 25.00 11.19
C LEU A 12 20.11 25.26 9.71
N ALA A 13 20.06 24.21 8.89
CA ALA A 13 19.84 24.32 7.45
C ALA A 13 18.37 24.59 7.08
N TYR A 14 17.42 23.96 7.79
CA TYR A 14 16.00 23.94 7.40
C TYR A 14 15.06 24.59 8.42
N GLY A 15 15.54 24.99 9.59
CA GLY A 15 14.73 25.66 10.63
C GLY A 15 13.78 24.73 11.39
N GLU A 16 13.77 23.44 11.08
CA GLU A 16 12.84 22.47 11.65
C GLU A 16 13.55 21.26 12.28
N SER A 17 12.80 20.43 13.02
CA SER A 17 13.36 19.20 13.58
C SER A 17 13.62 18.17 12.47
N PRO A 18 14.58 17.24 12.63
CA PRO A 18 14.83 16.19 11.63
C PRO A 18 13.60 15.36 11.29
N TYR A 19 12.77 15.06 12.28
CA TYR A 19 11.54 14.33 12.07
C TYR A 19 10.53 15.13 11.23
N ALA A 20 10.36 16.43 11.53
CA ALA A 20 9.47 17.30 10.77
C ALA A 20 9.90 17.42 9.31
N TYR A 21 11.20 17.67 9.07
CA TYR A 21 11.77 17.72 7.73
C TYR A 21 11.49 16.43 6.95
N LEU A 22 11.82 15.27 7.52
CA LEU A 22 11.60 13.98 6.86
C LEU A 22 10.12 13.69 6.60
N MET A 23 9.24 14.11 7.51
CA MET A 23 7.79 13.95 7.33
C MET A 23 7.29 14.78 6.14
N THR A 24 7.71 16.04 6.04
CA THR A 24 7.40 16.92 4.90
C THR A 24 7.86 16.29 3.58
N ARG A 25 9.11 15.81 3.52
CA ARG A 25 9.66 15.15 2.32
C ARG A 25 8.91 13.87 1.95
N ARG A 26 8.45 13.09 2.93
CA ARG A 26 7.63 11.89 2.71
C ARG A 26 6.28 12.25 2.11
N ILE A 27 5.62 13.29 2.61
CA ILE A 27 4.34 13.77 2.08
C ILE A 27 4.49 14.27 0.64
N GLU A 28 5.52 15.08 0.36
CA GLU A 28 5.80 15.57 -1.00
C GLU A 28 5.97 14.41 -1.99
N ARG A 29 6.73 13.39 -1.60
CA ARG A 29 6.94 12.18 -2.42
C ARG A 29 5.65 11.37 -2.60
N ALA A 30 4.85 11.22 -1.54
CA ALA A 30 3.55 10.56 -1.61
C ALA A 30 2.59 11.27 -2.57
N THR A 31 2.51 12.60 -2.53
CA THR A 31 1.69 13.38 -3.45
C THR A 31 2.15 13.22 -4.89
N ALA A 32 3.47 13.16 -5.14
CA ALA A 32 4.00 12.88 -6.47
C ALA A 32 3.59 11.49 -6.97
N LEU A 33 3.67 10.46 -6.13
CA LEU A 33 3.24 9.09 -6.46
C LEU A 33 1.74 9.02 -6.76
N LEU A 34 0.91 9.70 -5.96
CA LEU A 34 -0.53 9.76 -6.20
C LEU A 34 -0.87 10.43 -7.54
N ARG A 35 -0.09 11.41 -7.97
CA ARG A 35 -0.34 12.06 -9.27
C ARG A 35 0.10 11.20 -10.47
N GLY A 36 1.12 10.36 -10.30
CA GLY A 36 1.72 9.59 -11.40
C GLY A 36 1.38 8.10 -11.45
N THR A 37 0.66 7.58 -10.44
CA THR A 37 0.37 6.14 -10.33
C THR A 37 -1.06 5.90 -9.89
N ASP A 38 -1.55 4.70 -10.18
CA ASP A 38 -2.80 4.17 -9.63
C ASP A 38 -2.53 3.44 -8.31
N LEU A 39 -1.68 3.94 -7.41
CA LEU A 39 -1.46 3.31 -6.10
C LEU A 39 -2.45 3.82 -5.05
N SER A 40 -2.83 2.96 -4.10
CA SER A 40 -3.61 3.35 -2.92
C SER A 40 -2.73 4.11 -1.91
N VAL A 41 -3.36 4.80 -0.94
CA VAL A 41 -2.61 5.43 0.17
C VAL A 41 -1.87 4.39 0.99
N THR A 42 -2.46 3.21 1.16
CA THR A 42 -1.85 2.09 1.88
C THR A 42 -0.59 1.57 1.18
N ASP A 43 -0.63 1.43 -0.14
CA ASP A 43 0.54 1.01 -0.94
C ASP A 43 1.65 2.05 -0.86
N ILE A 44 1.29 3.32 -0.94
CA ILE A 44 2.25 4.43 -0.85
C ILE A 44 2.85 4.51 0.54
N CYS A 45 2.05 4.35 1.59
CA CYS A 45 2.52 4.29 2.97
C CYS A 45 3.55 3.16 3.17
N SER A 46 3.29 2.01 2.57
CA SER A 46 4.19 0.86 2.58
C SER A 46 5.48 1.14 1.79
N ALA A 47 5.37 1.72 0.60
CA ALA A 47 6.50 2.08 -0.26
C ALA A 47 7.40 3.20 0.33
N LEU A 48 6.89 3.99 1.27
CA LEU A 48 7.61 5.07 1.94
C LEU A 48 8.15 4.68 3.33
N GLU A 49 7.99 3.42 3.72
CA GLU A 49 8.40 2.89 5.03
C GLU A 49 7.86 3.77 6.18
N CYS A 50 6.60 4.19 6.06
CA CYS A 50 5.96 4.99 7.09
C CYS A 50 5.81 4.16 8.37
N SER A 51 6.12 4.76 9.52
CA SER A 51 6.08 4.08 10.82
C SER A 51 4.68 3.66 11.25
N SER A 52 3.63 4.34 10.77
CA SER A 52 2.25 3.86 10.85
C SER A 52 1.38 4.51 9.77
N LEU A 53 0.36 3.76 9.32
CA LEU A 53 -0.64 4.27 8.37
C LEU A 53 -1.44 5.43 8.96
N GLY A 54 -1.83 5.34 10.23
CA GLY A 54 -2.61 6.38 10.91
C GLY A 54 -1.86 7.71 11.03
N THR A 55 -0.61 7.68 11.51
CA THR A 55 0.23 8.89 11.61
C THR A 55 0.50 9.51 10.24
N PHE A 56 0.75 8.68 9.24
CA PHE A 56 0.93 9.15 7.87
C PHE A 56 -0.33 9.80 7.32
N SER A 57 -1.49 9.13 7.44
CA SER A 57 -2.76 9.63 6.91
C SER A 57 -3.18 10.96 7.54
N THR A 58 -3.03 11.12 8.86
CA THR A 58 -3.30 12.40 9.55
C THR A 58 -2.40 13.51 9.01
N ARG A 59 -1.09 13.28 8.97
CA ARG A 59 -0.12 14.28 8.49
C ARG A 59 -0.30 14.60 7.01
N PHE A 60 -0.58 13.59 6.20
CA PHE A 60 -0.86 13.76 4.78
C PHE A 60 -2.12 14.61 4.57
N THR A 61 -3.17 14.38 5.34
CA THR A 61 -4.43 15.13 5.24
C THR A 61 -4.25 16.59 5.68
N GLU A 62 -3.55 16.83 6.79
CA GLU A 62 -3.20 18.19 7.26
C GLU A 62 -2.46 18.99 6.18
N PHE A 63 -1.57 18.34 5.42
CA PHE A 63 -0.73 18.99 4.43
C PHE A 63 -1.38 19.08 3.04
N ALA A 64 -2.22 18.10 2.68
CA ALA A 64 -2.74 17.96 1.32
C ALA A 64 -4.16 18.49 1.12
N GLY A 65 -4.91 18.81 2.20
CA GLY A 65 -6.16 19.59 2.24
C GLY A 65 -7.29 19.20 1.27
N ALA A 66 -7.07 19.36 -0.04
CA ALA A 66 -7.98 19.02 -1.13
C ALA A 66 -7.90 17.55 -1.58
N VAL A 67 -6.82 16.83 -1.27
CA VAL A 67 -6.61 15.46 -1.81
C VAL A 67 -7.35 14.39 -0.99
N ALA A 68 -7.79 14.68 0.23
CA ALA A 68 -8.36 13.70 1.16
C ALA A 68 -9.56 12.91 0.60
N GLY A 69 -10.48 13.55 -0.11
CA GLY A 69 -11.62 12.87 -0.73
C GLY A 69 -11.23 11.98 -1.92
N LEU A 70 -10.26 12.41 -2.73
CA LEU A 70 -9.73 11.63 -3.86
C LEU A 70 -9.00 10.36 -3.36
N LEU A 71 -8.36 10.43 -2.20
CA LEU A 71 -7.68 9.29 -1.57
C LEU A 71 -8.66 8.22 -1.12
N ALA A 72 -9.68 8.62 -0.35
CA ALA A 72 -10.69 7.68 0.15
C ALA A 72 -11.36 6.94 -1.02
N TYR A 73 -11.65 7.67 -2.10
CA TYR A 73 -12.20 7.09 -3.32
C TYR A 73 -11.23 6.08 -3.99
N ARG A 74 -9.93 6.38 -4.04
CA ARG A 74 -8.93 5.48 -4.63
C ARG A 74 -8.68 4.23 -3.79
N ASP A 75 -8.63 4.36 -2.48
CA ASP A 75 -8.50 3.21 -1.57
C ASP A 75 -9.70 2.27 -1.74
N GLU A 76 -10.91 2.82 -1.85
CA GLU A 76 -12.10 2.04 -2.13
C GLU A 76 -12.06 1.35 -3.51
N LEU A 77 -11.56 2.04 -4.55
CA LEU A 77 -11.39 1.42 -5.87
C LEU A 77 -10.37 0.29 -5.85
N HIS A 78 -9.28 0.41 -5.09
CA HIS A 78 -8.31 -0.66 -4.91
C HIS A 78 -8.89 -1.86 -4.20
N ALA A 79 -9.55 -1.64 -3.06
CA ALA A 79 -10.22 -2.71 -2.32
C ALA A 79 -11.22 -3.47 -3.20
N ARG A 80 -12.00 -2.74 -4.02
CA ARG A 80 -12.94 -3.34 -4.99
C ARG A 80 -12.23 -4.14 -6.09
N ARG A 81 -11.08 -3.68 -6.57
CA ARG A 81 -10.29 -4.38 -7.60
C ARG A 81 -9.67 -5.65 -7.03
N GLU A 82 -9.08 -5.58 -5.85
CA GLU A 82 -8.54 -6.75 -5.15
C GLU A 82 -9.63 -7.78 -4.88
N GLN A 83 -10.80 -7.34 -4.41
CA GLN A 83 -11.93 -8.22 -4.19
C GLN A 83 -12.42 -8.89 -5.48
N ARG A 84 -12.57 -8.13 -6.58
CA ARG A 84 -12.92 -8.71 -7.90
C ARG A 84 -11.87 -9.68 -8.42
N ALA A 85 -10.59 -9.38 -8.21
CA ALA A 85 -9.49 -10.27 -8.60
C ALA A 85 -9.51 -11.58 -7.78
N ALA A 86 -9.77 -11.49 -6.47
CA ALA A 86 -9.92 -12.63 -5.59
C ALA A 86 -11.13 -13.49 -5.97
N GLU A 87 -12.28 -12.87 -6.28
CA GLU A 87 -13.48 -13.54 -6.77
C GLU A 87 -13.21 -14.25 -8.11
N ALA A 88 -12.53 -13.59 -9.05
CA ALA A 88 -12.14 -14.19 -10.33
C ALA A 88 -11.18 -15.38 -10.15
N ALA A 89 -10.20 -15.26 -9.25
CA ALA A 89 -9.29 -16.35 -8.92
C ALA A 89 -10.01 -17.54 -8.28
N GLN A 90 -10.95 -17.29 -7.35
CA GLN A 90 -11.80 -18.33 -6.78
C GLN A 90 -12.65 -19.04 -7.84
N LYS A 91 -13.22 -18.29 -8.78
CA LYS A 91 -13.99 -18.87 -9.89
C LYS A 91 -13.12 -19.77 -10.78
N LEU A 92 -11.91 -19.32 -11.12
CA LEU A 92 -10.97 -20.14 -11.90
C LEU A 92 -10.59 -21.43 -11.16
N VAL A 93 -10.33 -21.37 -9.85
CA VAL A 93 -10.05 -22.55 -9.03
C VAL A 93 -11.25 -23.50 -9.00
N ALA A 94 -12.47 -22.98 -8.86
CA ALA A 94 -13.70 -23.77 -8.88
C ALA A 94 -13.93 -24.44 -10.24
N ASP A 95 -13.72 -23.71 -11.34
CA ASP A 95 -13.83 -24.24 -12.70
C ASP A 95 -12.78 -25.32 -12.95
N MET A 96 -11.53 -25.13 -12.50
CA MET A 96 -10.48 -26.16 -12.59
C MET A 96 -10.84 -27.43 -11.81
N ALA A 97 -11.45 -27.29 -10.61
CA ALA A 97 -11.91 -28.42 -9.82
C ALA A 97 -13.10 -29.16 -10.47
N ALA A 98 -14.02 -28.43 -11.11
CA ALA A 98 -15.17 -29.00 -11.80
C ALA A 98 -14.81 -29.78 -13.08
N HIS A 99 -13.69 -29.42 -13.72
CA HIS A 99 -13.21 -30.07 -14.95
C HIS A 99 -12.03 -31.02 -14.71
N ALA A 100 -11.69 -31.32 -13.45
CA ALA A 100 -10.66 -32.30 -13.15
C ALA A 100 -11.06 -33.68 -13.71
N PRO A 101 -10.22 -34.34 -14.54
CA PRO A 101 -10.57 -35.63 -15.11
C PRO A 101 -10.73 -36.64 -13.98
N VAL A 102 -11.91 -37.24 -13.86
CA VAL A 102 -12.14 -38.38 -12.97
C VAL A 102 -11.27 -39.53 -13.47
N SER A 103 -10.03 -39.61 -12.97
CA SER A 103 -9.21 -40.80 -13.15
C SER A 103 -9.86 -41.90 -12.33
N ARG A 104 -10.70 -42.71 -12.99
CA ARG A 104 -11.18 -44.01 -12.51
C ARG A 104 -9.95 -44.85 -12.16
N THR A 105 -9.58 -44.87 -10.89
CA THR A 105 -8.69 -45.89 -10.36
C THR A 105 -9.47 -47.20 -10.33
N HIS A 106 -9.30 -47.99 -11.38
CA HIS A 106 -9.67 -49.40 -11.37
C HIS A 106 -8.91 -50.08 -10.23
N ARG A 107 -9.68 -50.44 -9.20
CA ARG A 107 -9.30 -51.29 -8.08
C ARG A 107 -8.87 -52.66 -8.62
N TRP A 108 -7.57 -52.89 -8.75
CA TRP A 108 -7.06 -54.26 -8.93
C TRP A 108 -7.18 -54.98 -7.58
N ARG A 109 -8.24 -55.78 -7.49
CA ARG A 109 -8.39 -56.86 -6.51
C ARG A 109 -7.64 -58.07 -7.06
N THR A 110 -6.54 -58.44 -6.41
CA THR A 110 -5.90 -59.76 -6.51
C THR A 110 -5.69 -60.18 -5.05
N SER A 111 -6.52 -61.08 -4.53
CA SER A 111 -6.34 -62.54 -4.47
C SER A 111 -5.63 -62.94 -3.19
#